data_AF-A0A7S3RNH3-F1
#
_entry.id   AF-A0A7S3RNH3-F1
#
_cell.length_a   1.000
_cell.length_b   1.000
_cell.length_c   1.000
_cell.angle_alpha   90.00
_cell.angle_beta   90.00
_cell.angle_gamma   90.00
#
_symmetry.space_group_name_H-M   'P 1'
#
loop_
_entity.id
_entity.type
_entity.pdbx_description
1 polymer ?
#
loop_
_entity_poly.entity_id
_entity_poly.type
_entity_poly.pdbx_seq_one_letter_code
_entity_poly.pdbx_strand_id
1 'polypeptide(L)'
;FDIRFEEVERLRSARTVQLLDGSAEVKREEIRDYFHKTFSVFERLHEGYSSPEAFYVSHEPLRHPPIFYVGHTASFFVNKLVLGKYMEARLDPELEMQTAVGVDEMVWDDLDVNHYAWPSAADAQKHPEKAERFLQRVLDYRREVRQVVDKMIS
;
A
#
# COMPACT_ATOMS: atom_id res chain seq x y z
N PHE A 1 -20.20 14.17 -2.11
CA PHE A 1 -19.69 12.81 -2.33
C PHE A 1 -20.73 12.04 -3.12
N ASP A 2 -20.75 12.19 -4.44
CA ASP A 2 -21.58 11.38 -5.33
C ASP A 2 -20.66 10.34 -5.95
N ILE A 3 -20.50 9.22 -5.24
CA ILE A 3 -19.74 8.08 -5.75
C ILE A 3 -20.72 7.31 -6.62
N ARG A 4 -20.41 7.18 -7.91
CA ARG A 4 -21.22 6.38 -8.84
C ARG A 4 -21.24 4.95 -8.32
N PHE A 5 -22.43 4.46 -7.94
CA PHE A 5 -22.68 3.09 -7.48
C PHE A 5 -21.98 2.04 -8.35
N GLU A 6 -21.94 2.28 -9.66
CA GLU A 6 -21.25 1.46 -10.68
C GLU A 6 -19.76 1.24 -10.38
N GLU A 7 -19.05 2.24 -9.86
CA GLU A 7 -17.62 2.13 -9.55
C GLU A 7 -17.39 1.27 -8.31
N VAL A 8 -18.28 1.34 -7.33
CA VAL A 8 -18.25 0.46 -6.15
C VAL A 8 -18.52 -0.99 -6.55
N GLU A 9 -19.53 -1.23 -7.39
CA GLU A 9 -19.85 -2.57 -7.88
C GLU A 9 -18.73 -3.16 -8.75
N ARG A 10 -18.10 -2.34 -9.61
CA ARG A 10 -16.93 -2.76 -10.39
C ARG A 10 -15.80 -3.26 -9.49
N LEU A 11 -15.52 -2.57 -8.38
CA LEU A 11 -14.46 -2.98 -7.45
C LEU A 11 -14.85 -4.22 -6.63
N ARG A 12 -16.11 -4.33 -6.21
CA ARG A 12 -16.63 -5.52 -5.48
C ARG A 12 -16.62 -6.79 -6.32
N SER A 13 -16.62 -6.66 -7.64
CA SER A 13 -16.52 -7.79 -8.56
C SER A 13 -15.13 -8.46 -8.61
N ALA A 14 -14.12 -7.92 -7.92
CA ALA A 14 -12.78 -8.52 -7.90
C ALA A 14 -12.83 -9.95 -7.33
N ARG A 15 -12.62 -10.94 -8.20
CA ARG A 15 -12.54 -12.36 -7.87
C ARG A 15 -11.15 -12.88 -8.22
N THR A 16 -10.67 -13.87 -7.47
CA THR A 16 -9.42 -14.55 -7.80
C THR A 16 -9.45 -15.05 -9.23
N VAL A 17 -8.44 -14.67 -10.02
CA VAL A 17 -8.29 -15.09 -11.41
C VAL A 17 -8.07 -16.60 -11.47
N GLN A 18 -8.85 -17.31 -12.28
CA GLN A 18 -8.64 -18.73 -12.56
C GLN A 18 -7.52 -18.88 -13.58
N LEU A 19 -6.48 -19.66 -13.27
CA LEU A 19 -5.29 -19.78 -14.12
C LEU A 19 -5.24 -21.05 -14.98
N LEU A 20 -6.26 -21.92 -14.87
CA LEU A 20 -6.25 -23.25 -15.49
C LEU A 20 -6.77 -23.28 -16.94
N ASP A 21 -7.43 -22.22 -17.40
CA ASP A 21 -8.02 -22.10 -18.73
C ASP A 21 -7.55 -20.82 -19.44
N GLY A 22 -8.00 -20.58 -20.68
CA GLY A 22 -7.71 -19.35 -21.43
C GLY A 22 -6.30 -19.25 -22.03
N SER A 23 -6.08 -18.20 -22.84
CA SER A 23 -4.76 -17.89 -23.40
C SER A 23 -3.92 -17.05 -22.45
N ALA A 24 -2.60 -17.03 -22.65
CA ALA A 24 -1.69 -16.23 -21.82
C ALA A 24 -2.02 -14.73 -21.88
N GLU A 25 -2.45 -14.24 -23.04
CA GLU A 25 -2.84 -12.84 -23.27
C GLU A 25 -4.10 -12.49 -22.48
N VAL A 26 -5.12 -13.35 -22.54
CA VAL A 26 -6.35 -13.17 -21.76
C VAL A 26 -6.06 -13.19 -20.26
N LYS A 27 -5.24 -14.12 -19.78
CA LYS A 27 -4.88 -14.20 -18.35
C LYS A 27 -4.04 -13.02 -17.89
N ARG A 28 -3.18 -12.48 -18.75
CA ARG A 28 -2.44 -11.26 -18.49
C ARG A 28 -3.38 -10.07 -18.26
N GLU A 29 -4.39 -9.90 -19.11
CA GLU A 29 -5.40 -8.86 -18.96
C GLU A 29 -6.25 -9.05 -17.70
N GLU A 30 -6.67 -10.28 -17.39
CA GLU A 30 -7.42 -10.60 -16.17
C GLU A 30 -6.61 -10.29 -14.90
N ILE A 31 -5.32 -10.66 -14.87
CA ILE A 31 -4.41 -10.35 -13.77
C ILE A 31 -4.21 -8.84 -13.63
N ARG A 32 -4.06 -8.14 -14.75
CA ARG A 32 -3.91 -6.68 -14.77
C ARG A 32 -5.14 -5.98 -14.17
N ASP A 33 -6.34 -6.37 -14.61
CA ASP A 33 -7.59 -5.83 -14.08
C ASP A 33 -7.76 -6.16 -12.59
N TYR A 34 -7.48 -7.41 -12.18
CA TYR A 34 -7.52 -7.82 -10.79
C TYR A 34 -6.56 -7.02 -9.90
N PHE A 35 -5.33 -6.79 -10.37
CA PHE A 35 -4.35 -5.93 -9.70
C PHE A 35 -4.92 -4.53 -9.47
N HIS A 36 -5.38 -3.84 -10.53
CA HIS A 36 -5.91 -2.49 -10.39
C HIS A 36 -7.13 -2.42 -9.48
N LYS A 37 -8.05 -3.38 -9.57
CA LYS A 37 -9.23 -3.43 -8.70
C LYS A 37 -8.83 -3.60 -7.24
N THR A 38 -8.02 -4.60 -6.92
CA THR A 38 -7.62 -4.87 -5.52
C THR A 38 -6.75 -3.76 -4.93
N PHE A 39 -5.84 -3.18 -5.73
CA PHE A 39 -5.03 -2.05 -5.31
C PHE A 39 -5.88 -0.81 -4.99
N SER A 40 -6.94 -0.59 -5.78
CA SER A 40 -7.89 0.52 -5.55
C SER A 40 -8.83 0.25 -4.37
N VAL A 41 -9.31 -0.98 -4.19
CA VAL A 41 -10.11 -1.37 -3.02
C VAL A 41 -9.37 -1.05 -1.72
N PHE A 42 -8.07 -1.37 -1.67
CA PHE A 42 -7.25 -1.06 -0.51
C PHE A 42 -7.15 0.44 -0.24
N GLU A 43 -6.91 1.25 -1.28
CA GLU A 43 -6.86 2.72 -1.15
C GLU A 43 -8.17 3.30 -0.61
N ARG A 44 -9.31 2.71 -0.99
CA ARG A 44 -10.62 3.15 -0.51
C ARG A 44 -10.90 2.82 0.95
N LEU A 45 -10.25 1.81 1.54
CA LEU A 45 -10.36 1.58 2.99
C LEU A 45 -9.95 2.82 3.78
N HIS A 46 -9.04 3.62 3.23
CA HIS A 46 -8.54 4.83 3.86
C HIS A 46 -9.50 6.02 3.74
N GLU A 47 -10.50 5.98 2.84
CA GLU A 47 -11.55 7.02 2.75
C GLU A 47 -12.39 7.11 4.03
N GLY A 48 -12.35 6.07 4.88
CA GLY A 48 -13.03 6.07 6.18
C GLY A 48 -12.40 6.98 7.23
N TYR A 49 -11.17 7.47 7.02
CA TYR A 49 -10.51 8.39 7.95
C TYR A 49 -10.93 9.82 7.67
N SER A 50 -11.38 10.53 8.72
CA SER A 50 -11.84 11.92 8.61
C SER A 50 -10.71 12.94 8.53
N SER A 51 -9.47 12.55 8.84
CA SER A 51 -8.33 13.46 8.83
C SER A 51 -6.98 12.72 8.65
N PRO A 52 -5.91 13.40 8.17
CA PRO A 52 -4.59 12.79 8.01
C PRO A 52 -3.97 12.28 9.30
N GLU A 53 -4.25 12.91 10.44
CA GLU A 53 -3.68 12.53 11.74
C GLU A 53 -4.15 11.16 12.20
N ALA A 54 -5.35 10.73 11.78
CA ALA A 54 -5.91 9.42 12.11
C ALA A 54 -5.03 8.25 11.58
N PHE A 55 -4.23 8.49 10.55
CA PHE A 55 -3.30 7.48 10.01
C PHE A 55 -2.11 7.19 10.92
N TYR A 56 -1.84 8.04 11.90
CA TYR A 56 -0.66 7.94 12.78
C TYR A 56 -1.01 7.41 14.18
N VAL A 57 -2.30 7.17 14.45
CA VAL A 57 -2.78 6.63 15.73
C VAL A 57 -2.79 5.10 15.67
N SER A 58 -2.03 4.46 16.57
CA SER A 58 -2.18 3.03 16.81
C SER A 58 -3.35 2.78 17.76
N HIS A 59 -4.35 2.03 17.29
CA HIS A 59 -5.57 1.71 18.04
C HIS A 59 -5.47 0.35 18.75
N GLU A 60 -4.42 -0.42 18.47
CA GLU A 60 -4.14 -1.75 19.02
C GLU A 60 -2.62 -1.84 19.23
N PRO A 61 -2.13 -1.99 20.48
CA PRO A 61 -0.69 -1.95 20.80
C PRO A 61 0.18 -2.91 19.98
N LEU A 62 -0.36 -4.06 19.58
CA LEU A 62 0.35 -5.07 18.79
C LEU A 62 0.32 -4.80 17.27
N ARG A 63 -0.17 -3.62 16.84
CA ARG A 63 -0.26 -3.26 15.43
C ARG A 63 0.37 -1.91 15.16
N HIS A 64 0.98 -1.81 13.98
CA HIS A 64 1.42 -0.53 13.46
C HIS A 64 0.23 0.40 13.18
N PRO A 65 0.44 1.73 13.19
CA PRO A 65 -0.59 2.68 12.79
C PRO A 65 -0.95 2.53 11.29
N PRO A 66 -2.14 2.96 10.85
CA PRO A 66 -2.60 2.80 9.46
C PRO A 66 -1.61 3.27 8.39
N ILE A 67 -0.83 4.33 8.66
CA ILE A 67 0.19 4.86 7.74
C ILE A 67 1.19 3.80 7.27
N PHE A 68 1.57 2.86 8.16
CA PHE A 68 2.44 1.75 7.82
C PHE A 68 1.82 0.88 6.73
N TYR A 69 0.55 0.48 6.91
CA TYR A 69 -0.14 -0.41 5.97
C TYR A 69 -0.37 0.24 4.61
N VAL A 70 -0.58 1.56 4.59
CA VAL A 70 -0.70 2.35 3.35
C VAL A 70 0.55 2.16 2.47
N GLY A 71 1.75 2.23 3.06
CA GLY A 71 3.00 1.99 2.33
C GLY A 71 3.34 0.51 2.14
N HIS A 72 3.09 -0.33 3.15
CA HIS A 72 3.52 -1.74 3.20
C HIS A 72 3.08 -2.56 1.99
N THR A 73 1.81 -2.44 1.61
CA THR A 73 1.26 -3.21 0.49
C THR A 73 1.91 -2.85 -0.84
N ALA A 74 2.32 -1.59 -1.04
CA ALA A 74 3.05 -1.16 -2.23
C ALA A 74 4.53 -1.60 -2.18
N SER A 75 5.18 -1.49 -1.01
CA SER A 75 6.54 -1.97 -0.79
C SER A 75 6.71 -3.47 -0.97
N PHE A 76 5.65 -4.25 -0.73
CA PHE A 76 5.65 -5.68 -1.05
C PHE A 76 5.88 -5.92 -2.55
N PHE A 77 5.19 -5.20 -3.45
CA PHE A 77 5.37 -5.34 -4.90
C PHE A 77 6.80 -4.98 -5.33
N VAL A 78 7.30 -3.83 -4.88
CA VAL A 78 8.68 -3.40 -5.16
C VAL A 78 9.68 -4.45 -4.70
N ASN A 79 9.54 -4.96 -3.48
CA ASN A 79 10.43 -5.98 -2.95
C ASN A 79 10.42 -7.26 -3.81
N LYS A 80 9.24 -7.73 -4.24
CA LYS A 80 9.15 -8.91 -5.11
C LYS A 80 9.74 -8.66 -6.50
N LEU A 81 9.56 -7.49 -7.08
CA LEU A 81 10.15 -7.13 -8.38
C LEU A 81 11.68 -7.03 -8.30
N VAL A 82 12.23 -6.45 -7.23
CA VAL A 82 13.68 -6.37 -7.00
C VAL A 82 14.28 -7.76 -6.77
N LEU A 83 13.69 -8.58 -5.87
CA LEU A 83 14.15 -9.95 -5.62
C LEU A 83 14.06 -10.84 -6.87
N GLY A 84 13.02 -10.64 -7.67
CA GLY A 84 12.84 -11.31 -8.96
C GLY A 84 13.75 -10.79 -10.08
N LYS A 85 14.58 -9.78 -9.82
CA LYS A 85 15.46 -9.11 -10.80
C LYS A 85 14.70 -8.46 -11.97
N TYR A 86 13.44 -8.09 -11.77
CA TYR A 86 12.64 -7.33 -12.73
C TYR A 86 12.82 -5.81 -12.57
N MET A 87 13.47 -5.38 -11.48
CA MET A 87 13.79 -3.99 -11.21
C MET A 87 15.15 -3.89 -10.51
N GLU A 88 16.03 -3.02 -11.00
CA GLU A 88 17.38 -2.84 -10.44
C GLU A 88 17.42 -1.80 -9.32
N ALA A 89 16.63 -0.73 -9.46
CA ALA A 89 16.57 0.38 -8.51
C ALA A 89 15.21 0.43 -7.79
N ARG A 90 15.26 0.64 -6.48
CA ARG A 90 14.07 0.91 -5.63
C ARG A 90 13.51 2.30 -5.94
N LEU A 91 12.22 2.50 -5.71
CA LEU A 91 11.54 3.77 -6.02
C LEU A 91 11.73 4.78 -4.89
N ASP A 92 11.51 4.34 -3.65
CA ASP A 92 11.76 5.13 -2.44
C ASP A 92 12.41 4.22 -1.38
N PRO A 93 13.76 4.04 -1.42
CA PRO A 93 14.45 3.11 -0.54
C PRO A 93 14.21 3.35 0.96
N GLU A 94 14.05 4.62 1.35
CA GLU A 94 13.82 5.00 2.75
C GLU A 94 12.41 4.59 3.19
N LEU A 95 11.38 4.95 2.39
CA LEU A 95 10.00 4.59 2.68
C LEU A 95 9.78 3.07 2.61
N GLU A 96 10.42 2.42 1.65
CA GLU A 96 10.41 0.97 1.48
C GLU A 96 11.03 0.29 2.70
N MET A 97 12.18 0.75 3.20
CA MET A 97 12.80 0.19 4.41
C MET A 97 11.86 0.28 5.61
N GLN A 98 11.18 1.41 5.79
CA GLN A 98 10.28 1.63 6.93
C GLN A 98 8.99 0.80 6.85
N THR A 99 8.54 0.49 5.64
CA THR A 99 7.26 -0.18 5.41
C THR A 99 7.41 -1.64 4.96
N ALA A 100 8.62 -2.11 4.68
CA ALA A 100 8.90 -3.51 4.33
C ALA A 100 9.19 -4.40 5.54
N VAL A 101 9.20 -3.85 6.75
CA VAL A 101 9.37 -4.61 7.99
C VAL A 101 8.22 -5.61 8.12
N GLY A 102 8.54 -6.90 8.04
CA GLY A 102 7.63 -7.98 8.40
C GLY A 102 7.77 -8.32 9.88
N VAL A 103 6.84 -9.14 10.40
CA VAL A 103 7.06 -9.78 11.70
C VAL A 103 8.19 -10.77 11.52
N ASP A 104 9.34 -10.55 12.14
CA ASP A 104 10.39 -11.57 12.23
C ASP A 104 9.85 -12.71 13.11
N GLU A 105 9.78 -13.92 12.55
CA GLU A 105 9.33 -15.12 13.25
C GLU A 105 10.25 -15.51 14.44
N MET A 106 11.41 -14.87 14.58
CA MET A 106 12.37 -15.10 15.67
C MET A 106 12.51 -13.89 16.62
N VAL A 107 11.94 -12.73 16.28
CA VAL A 107 11.97 -11.51 17.11
C VAL A 107 10.57 -10.90 17.15
N TRP A 108 9.75 -11.43 18.05
CA TRP A 108 8.32 -11.10 18.13
C TRP A 108 8.08 -9.74 18.79
N ASP A 109 9.16 -9.09 19.23
CA ASP A 109 9.16 -7.97 20.18
C ASP A 109 10.06 -6.80 19.74
N ASP A 110 10.54 -6.78 18.49
CA ASP A 110 11.17 -5.58 17.91
C ASP A 110 10.09 -4.54 17.55
N LEU A 111 9.36 -4.12 18.58
CA LEU A 111 8.48 -2.96 18.60
C LEU A 111 9.29 -1.69 18.86
N ASP A 112 10.50 -1.57 18.32
CA ASP A 112 11.29 -0.35 18.46
C ASP A 112 10.70 0.75 17.57
N VAL A 113 9.63 1.35 18.08
CA VAL A 113 8.84 2.43 17.47
C VAL A 113 9.62 3.75 17.30
N ASN A 114 10.88 3.80 17.74
CA ASN A 114 11.67 5.03 17.80
C ASN A 114 12.44 5.37 16.50
N HIS A 115 12.35 4.55 15.45
CA HIS A 115 13.15 4.72 14.23
C HIS A 115 12.35 4.97 12.93
N TYR A 116 11.04 5.18 13.00
CA TYR A 116 10.24 5.49 11.81
C TYR A 116 10.33 6.99 11.45
N ALA A 117 10.42 7.32 10.15
CA ALA A 117 10.43 8.73 9.72
C ALA A 117 9.04 9.36 9.66
N TRP A 118 7.97 8.58 9.79
CA TRP A 118 6.62 9.15 9.88
C TRP A 118 6.39 9.83 11.23
N PRO A 119 5.57 10.90 11.28
CA PRO A 119 5.22 11.56 12.54
C PRO A 119 4.65 10.61 13.60
N SER A 120 4.98 10.87 14.87
CA SER A 120 4.24 10.25 15.98
C SER A 120 2.79 10.74 16.00
N ALA A 121 1.89 10.03 16.70
CA ALA A 121 0.50 10.48 16.85
C ALA A 121 0.40 11.89 17.46
N ALA A 122 1.25 12.19 18.46
CA ALA A 122 1.31 13.51 19.08
C ALA A 122 1.84 14.58 18.13
N ASP A 123 2.88 14.27 17.35
CA ASP A 123 3.41 15.19 16.34
C ASP A 123 2.42 15.44 15.22
N ALA A 124 1.68 14.42 14.77
CA ALA A 124 0.66 14.55 13.74
C ALA A 124 -0.46 15.49 14.22
N GLN A 125 -0.92 15.35 15.47
CA GLN A 125 -1.92 16.25 16.05
C GLN A 125 -1.42 17.69 16.19
N LYS A 126 -0.15 17.87 16.57
CA LYS A 126 0.45 19.19 16.74
C LYS A 126 0.82 19.86 15.41
N HIS A 127 1.13 19.05 14.39
CA HIS A 127 1.62 19.46 13.08
C HIS A 127 0.88 18.73 11.94
N PRO A 128 -0.42 19.03 11.72
CA PRO A 128 -1.23 18.45 10.63
C PRO A 128 -0.56 18.49 9.26
N GLU A 129 0.20 19.55 8.96
CA GLU A 129 0.90 19.73 7.70
C GLU A 129 2.03 18.70 7.49
N LYS A 130 2.63 18.19 8.57
CA LYS A 130 3.61 17.11 8.50
C LYS A 130 2.93 15.78 8.24
N ALA A 131 1.79 15.54 8.89
CA ALA A 131 0.97 14.35 8.70
C ALA A 131 0.45 14.26 7.26
N GLU A 132 -0.07 15.36 6.72
CA GLU A 132 -0.55 15.44 5.34
C GLU A 132 0.59 15.23 4.34
N ARG A 133 1.72 15.92 4.52
CA ARG A 133 2.88 15.79 3.62
C ARG A 133 3.42 14.36 3.57
N PHE A 134 3.55 13.69 4.71
CA PHE A 134 4.04 12.31 4.74
C PHE A 134 3.01 11.34 4.12
N LEU A 135 1.72 11.51 4.41
CA LEU A 135 0.66 10.73 3.77
C LEU A 135 0.69 10.91 2.25
N GLN A 136 0.87 12.14 1.77
CA GLN A 136 0.98 12.42 0.34
C GLN A 136 2.20 11.73 -0.29
N ARG A 137 3.38 11.74 0.35
CA ARG A 137 4.56 10.98 -0.10
C ARG A 137 4.25 9.49 -0.27
N VAL A 138 3.55 8.90 0.71
CA VAL A 138 3.15 7.48 0.64
C VAL A 138 2.18 7.24 -0.52
N LEU A 139 1.19 8.11 -0.72
CA LEU A 139 0.24 8.01 -1.83
C LEU A 139 0.92 8.19 -3.19
N ASP A 140 1.90 9.09 -3.30
CA ASP A 140 2.71 9.29 -4.51
C ASP A 140 3.49 8.02 -4.85
N TYR A 141 4.19 7.48 -3.86
CA TYR A 141 4.89 6.21 -3.99
C TYR A 141 3.95 5.07 -4.45
N ARG A 142 2.75 4.96 -3.88
CA ARG A 142 1.75 3.97 -4.33
C ARG A 142 1.36 4.14 -5.78
N ARG A 143 1.21 5.39 -6.26
CA ARG A 143 0.90 5.67 -7.67
C ARG A 143 2.03 5.25 -8.58
N GLU A 144 3.28 5.49 -8.20
CA GLU A 144 4.46 5.03 -8.94
C GLU A 144 4.53 3.49 -8.99
N VAL A 145 4.32 2.81 -7.86
CA VAL A 145 4.26 1.34 -7.80
C VAL A 145 3.19 0.80 -8.73
N ARG A 146 2.00 1.42 -8.75
CA ARG A 146 0.91 1.02 -9.65
C ARG A 146 1.35 1.11 -11.12
N GLN A 147 2.05 2.17 -11.52
CA GLN A 147 2.55 2.33 -12.89
C GLN A 147 3.62 1.29 -13.24
N VAL A 148 4.56 1.02 -12.32
CA VAL A 148 5.59 0.00 -12.52
C VAL A 148 4.98 -1.38 -12.69
N VAL A 149 4.07 -1.78 -11.80
CA VAL A 149 3.42 -3.09 -11.87
C VAL A 149 2.56 -3.20 -13.12
N ASP A 150 1.82 -2.14 -13.50
CA ASP A 150 1.04 -2.12 -14.74
C ASP A 150 1.91 -2.39 -15.97
N LYS A 151 3.07 -1.74 -16.05
CA LYS A 151 4.03 -1.92 -17.14
C LYS A 151 4.64 -3.33 -17.16
N MET A 152 4.79 -3.97 -16.01
CA MET A 152 5.33 -5.34 -15.93
C MET A 152 4.30 -6.40 -16.32
N ILE A 153 3.02 -6.11 -16.11
CA ILE A 153 1.93 -7.01 -16.51
C ILE A 153 1.60 -6.81 -17.99
N SER A 154 1.63 -5.57 -18.50
CA SER A 154 1.34 -5.25 -19.91
C SER A 154 2.32 -5.93 -20.87
#